data_AF-A0A944N9R0-F1
#
_entry.id   AF-A0A944N9R0-F1
#
_cell.length_a   1.000
_cell.length_b   1.000
_cell.length_c   1.000
_cell.angle_alpha   90.00
_cell.angle_beta   90.00
_cell.angle_gamma   90.00
#
_symmetry.space_group_name_H-M   'P 1'
#
loop_
_entity.id
_entity.type
_entity.pdbx_description
1 polymer ?
#
loop_
_entity_poly.entity_id
_entity_poly.type
_entity_poly.pdbx_seq_one_letter_code
_entity_poly.pdbx_strand_id
1 'polypeptide(L)'
;MIKLIIFCLLFSITTTQLLANEHAEFEKSLLSIWVTTLKEYESTQNEYQFMQRRGTPIIFLNEENPKMSGLMALYEDETIYVNRTTLLDMVQELKRRGGAMDEEIPEVIALKTVSFIGHELVHGINSEKLEQAGVFYPGGLQEDEVVAYQKQLEIFKEVEYYNSLLYLGIFGLELEFADDTYRDLKSSHRQGLSGMQNFVIGRGYGSGSILDLDEFEERLNYNIEVITKSISKVQNLIAKLEASDNVTTPETQERLQLLYETKSRFVAKLELFKPQLTLIRDPIKSKILREYYVARLLEQGFDL
;
A
#
# COMPACT_ATOMS: atom_id res chain seq x y z
N MET A 1 4.12 -48.98 -0.34
CA MET A 1 3.17 -47.87 -0.57
C MET A 1 2.82 -47.11 0.71
N ILE A 2 2.37 -47.76 1.79
CA ILE A 2 1.99 -47.07 3.05
C ILE A 2 3.17 -46.34 3.74
N LYS A 3 4.40 -46.88 3.67
CA LYS A 3 5.61 -46.22 4.22
C LYS A 3 6.06 -44.95 3.47
N LEU A 4 5.67 -44.77 2.20
CA LEU A 4 6.03 -43.60 1.39
C LEU A 4 5.10 -42.41 1.67
N ILE A 5 3.82 -42.68 1.94
CA ILE A 5 2.79 -41.67 2.24
C ILE A 5 3.01 -41.04 3.63
N ILE A 6 3.45 -41.83 4.62
CA ILE A 6 3.80 -41.32 5.96
C ILE A 6 5.05 -40.43 5.93
N PHE A 7 6.03 -40.77 5.08
CA PHE A 7 7.24 -39.94 4.91
C PHE A 7 6.93 -38.61 4.23
N CYS A 8 6.09 -38.58 3.19
CA CYS A 8 5.65 -37.33 2.57
C CYS A 8 4.85 -36.44 3.52
N LEU A 9 3.93 -37.00 4.32
CA LEU A 9 3.13 -36.21 5.28
C LEU A 9 3.95 -35.66 6.44
N LEU A 10 4.88 -36.45 7.00
CA LEU A 10 5.78 -35.97 8.06
C LEU A 10 6.78 -34.93 7.53
N PHE A 11 7.32 -35.14 6.33
CA PHE A 11 8.21 -34.17 5.67
C PHE A 11 7.46 -32.86 5.40
N SER A 12 6.25 -32.92 4.83
CA SER A 12 5.40 -31.75 4.60
C SER A 12 5.06 -31.00 5.91
N ILE A 13 4.71 -31.68 7.00
CA ILE A 13 4.41 -31.01 8.28
C ILE A 13 5.67 -30.37 8.86
N THR A 14 6.82 -31.04 8.83
CA THR A 14 8.09 -30.47 9.32
C THR A 14 8.55 -29.30 8.46
N THR A 15 8.39 -29.37 7.13
CA THR A 15 8.76 -28.29 6.22
C THR A 15 7.81 -27.11 6.35
N THR A 16 6.50 -27.33 6.51
CA THR A 16 5.54 -26.23 6.75
C THR A 16 5.78 -25.55 8.10
N GLN A 17 6.09 -26.30 9.16
CA GLN A 17 6.43 -25.72 10.46
C GLN A 17 7.80 -25.00 10.44
N LEU A 18 8.78 -25.55 9.74
CA LEU A 18 10.10 -24.92 9.58
C LEU A 18 9.99 -23.62 8.78
N LEU A 19 9.28 -23.62 7.65
CA LEU A 19 9.02 -22.42 6.84
C LEU A 19 8.22 -21.37 7.63
N ALA A 20 7.21 -21.80 8.40
CA ALA A 20 6.46 -20.89 9.26
C ALA A 20 7.34 -20.24 10.34
N ASN A 21 8.28 -20.99 10.92
CA ASN A 21 9.24 -20.47 11.89
C ASN A 21 10.28 -19.55 11.26
N GLU A 22 10.79 -19.88 10.07
CA GLU A 22 11.74 -19.03 9.31
C GLU A 22 11.09 -17.71 8.90
N HIS A 23 9.84 -17.73 8.43
CA HIS A 23 9.09 -16.51 8.15
C HIS A 23 8.88 -15.66 9.41
N ALA A 24 8.54 -16.28 10.54
CA ALA A 24 8.33 -15.56 11.79
C ALA A 24 9.61 -14.87 12.31
N GLU A 25 10.77 -15.52 12.21
CA GLU A 25 12.06 -14.91 12.60
C GLU A 25 12.49 -13.80 11.64
N PHE A 26 12.23 -13.96 10.33
CA PHE A 26 12.45 -12.91 9.34
C PHE A 26 11.57 -11.68 9.59
N GLU A 27 10.26 -11.87 9.77
CA GLU A 27 9.30 -10.80 10.08
C GLU A 27 9.65 -10.07 11.37
N LYS A 28 10.03 -10.81 12.42
CA LYS A 28 10.47 -10.24 13.68
C LYS A 28 11.74 -9.38 13.52
N SER A 29 12.67 -9.84 12.70
CA SER A 29 13.89 -9.09 12.38
C SER A 29 13.55 -7.80 11.62
N LEU A 30 12.67 -7.86 10.61
CA LEU A 30 12.20 -6.68 9.88
C LEU A 30 11.56 -5.66 10.82
N LEU A 31 10.62 -6.10 11.68
CA LEU A 31 9.95 -5.22 12.64
C LEU A 31 10.97 -4.55 13.57
N SER A 32 11.93 -5.31 14.10
CA SER A 32 12.96 -4.77 14.98
C SER A 32 13.79 -3.67 14.30
N ILE A 33 14.19 -3.89 13.05
CA ILE A 33 15.00 -2.95 12.29
C ILE A 33 14.17 -1.73 11.93
N TRP A 34 12.94 -1.88 11.41
CA TRP A 34 12.05 -0.75 11.14
C TRP A 34 11.79 0.11 12.37
N VAL A 35 11.45 -0.50 13.52
CA VAL A 35 11.22 0.23 14.77
C VAL A 35 12.47 0.99 15.20
N THR A 36 13.65 0.39 15.04
CA THR A 36 14.93 1.03 15.36
C THR A 36 15.20 2.20 14.43
N THR A 37 15.08 2.00 13.11
CA THR A 37 15.24 3.06 12.12
C THR A 37 14.27 4.22 12.34
N LEU A 38 12.98 3.92 12.54
CA LEU A 38 11.96 4.95 12.81
C LEU A 38 12.28 5.75 14.08
N LYS A 39 12.85 5.09 15.09
CA LYS A 39 13.25 5.73 16.35
C LYS A 39 14.52 6.58 16.23
N GLU A 40 15.46 6.18 15.39
CA GLU A 40 16.80 6.80 15.32
C GLU A 40 16.89 7.91 14.28
N TYR A 41 16.11 7.82 13.20
CA TYR A 41 16.17 8.77 12.10
C TYR A 41 15.42 10.05 12.46
N GLU A 42 15.99 11.19 12.09
CA GLU A 42 15.41 12.49 12.39
C GLU A 42 14.10 12.69 11.62
N SER A 43 14.05 12.24 10.35
CA SER A 43 12.87 12.39 9.50
C SER A 43 11.65 11.57 9.97
N THR A 44 11.83 10.60 10.86
CA THR A 44 10.80 9.62 11.28
C THR A 44 10.32 9.79 12.72
N GLN A 45 10.81 10.79 13.46
CA GLN A 45 10.52 10.94 14.89
C GLN A 45 9.02 11.06 15.18
N ASN A 46 8.28 11.77 14.33
CA ASN A 46 6.84 11.95 14.49
C ASN A 46 6.09 10.63 14.26
N GLU A 47 6.48 9.88 13.23
CA GLU A 47 5.92 8.58 12.87
C GLU A 47 6.17 7.53 13.97
N TYR A 48 7.37 7.51 14.54
CA TYR A 48 7.69 6.68 15.70
C TYR A 48 6.86 7.05 16.93
N GLN A 49 6.73 8.34 17.26
CA GLN A 49 5.92 8.80 18.40
C GLN A 49 4.44 8.46 18.22
N PHE A 50 3.91 8.60 17.01
CA PHE A 50 2.55 8.20 16.67
C PHE A 50 2.36 6.69 16.87
N MET A 51 3.24 5.86 16.31
CA MET A 51 3.20 4.40 16.45
C MET A 51 3.21 3.98 17.93
N GLN A 52 4.07 4.59 18.77
CA GLN A 52 4.14 4.31 20.20
C GLN A 52 2.88 4.75 20.96
N ARG A 53 2.33 5.93 20.66
CA ARG A 53 1.14 6.45 21.33
C ARG A 53 -0.11 5.65 20.97
N ARG A 54 -0.29 5.36 19.68
CA ARG A 54 -1.51 4.72 19.15
C ARG A 54 -1.49 3.21 19.33
N GLY A 55 -0.30 2.61 19.48
CA GLY A 55 -0.14 1.16 19.57
C GLY A 55 -0.41 0.47 18.24
N THR A 56 -0.15 1.15 17.12
CA THR A 56 -0.41 0.68 15.75
C THR A 56 0.25 -0.68 15.49
N PRO A 57 -0.51 -1.78 15.34
CA PRO A 57 0.07 -3.08 15.00
C PRO A 57 0.52 -3.12 13.54
N ILE A 58 1.56 -3.90 13.28
CA ILE A 58 2.01 -4.24 11.92
C ILE A 58 1.71 -5.73 11.70
N ILE A 59 0.90 -6.04 10.67
CA ILE A 59 0.44 -7.40 10.37
C ILE A 59 0.87 -7.79 8.95
N PHE A 60 1.54 -8.93 8.82
CA PHE A 60 1.97 -9.48 7.54
C PHE A 60 0.87 -10.36 6.91
N LEU A 61 0.41 -9.97 5.73
CA LEU A 61 -0.60 -10.67 4.94
C LEU A 61 0.00 -11.24 3.66
N ASN A 62 -0.54 -12.36 3.17
CA ASN A 62 -0.17 -12.89 1.84
C ASN A 62 -0.93 -12.13 0.74
N GLU A 63 -0.38 -12.10 -0.48
CA GLU A 63 -1.00 -11.46 -1.65
C GLU A 63 -2.39 -12.03 -2.01
N GLU A 64 -2.68 -13.28 -1.61
CA GLU A 64 -4.01 -13.87 -1.73
C GLU A 64 -5.09 -13.07 -0.97
N ASN A 65 -4.69 -12.21 -0.03
CA ASN A 65 -5.59 -11.25 0.59
C ASN A 65 -5.92 -10.13 -0.42
N PRO A 66 -7.21 -9.97 -0.81
CA PRO A 66 -7.60 -8.96 -1.80
C PRO A 66 -7.23 -7.52 -1.44
N LYS A 67 -7.01 -7.21 -0.15
CA LYS A 67 -6.58 -5.89 0.33
C LYS A 67 -5.16 -5.51 -0.11
N MET A 68 -4.30 -6.50 -0.36
CA MET A 68 -2.88 -6.28 -0.64
C MET A 68 -2.50 -6.38 -2.13
N SER A 69 -3.48 -6.60 -3.01
CA SER A 69 -3.22 -6.80 -4.44
C SER A 69 -2.58 -5.54 -5.06
N GLY A 70 -1.31 -5.67 -5.46
CA GLY A 70 -0.53 -4.56 -6.04
C GLY A 70 0.01 -3.54 -5.04
N LEU A 71 -0.11 -3.79 -3.73
CA LEU A 71 0.37 -2.89 -2.67
C LEU A 71 1.50 -3.54 -1.87
N MET A 72 2.47 -2.71 -1.46
CA MET A 72 3.54 -3.12 -0.53
C MET A 72 3.06 -3.08 0.92
N ALA A 73 2.39 -2.00 1.30
CA ALA A 73 1.82 -1.77 2.61
C ALA A 73 0.49 -1.00 2.50
N LEU A 74 -0.30 -1.02 3.56
CA LEU A 74 -1.57 -0.31 3.67
C LEU A 74 -1.86 0.02 5.14
N TYR A 75 -2.16 1.27 5.44
CA TYR A 75 -2.78 1.69 6.70
C TYR A 75 -4.30 1.61 6.60
N GLU A 76 -4.93 0.76 7.41
CA GLU A 76 -6.37 0.65 7.50
C GLU A 76 -6.77 0.13 8.88
N ASP A 77 -7.91 0.58 9.42
CA ASP A 77 -8.43 0.12 10.72
C ASP A 77 -7.37 0.19 11.85
N GLU A 78 -6.66 1.33 11.91
CA GLU A 78 -5.59 1.59 12.87
C GLU A 78 -4.40 0.60 12.81
N THR A 79 -4.30 -0.17 11.72
CA THR A 79 -3.32 -1.24 11.52
C THR A 79 -2.51 -0.99 10.25
N ILE A 80 -1.22 -1.32 10.27
CA ILE A 80 -0.41 -1.39 9.05
C ILE A 80 -0.39 -2.85 8.57
N TYR A 81 -0.95 -3.09 7.40
CA TYR A 81 -0.85 -4.36 6.71
C TYR A 81 0.34 -4.33 5.76
N VAL A 82 1.15 -5.38 5.76
CA VAL A 82 2.34 -5.50 4.90
C VAL A 82 2.24 -6.75 4.04
N ASN A 83 2.60 -6.63 2.76
CA ASN A 83 2.53 -7.74 1.82
C ASN A 83 3.74 -8.67 1.99
N ARG A 84 3.51 -9.81 2.65
CA ARG A 84 4.51 -10.86 2.86
C ARG A 84 5.05 -11.39 1.54
N THR A 85 4.19 -11.60 0.54
CA THR A 85 4.59 -12.15 -0.75
C THR A 85 5.62 -11.23 -1.41
N THR A 86 5.33 -9.92 -1.45
CA THR A 86 6.27 -8.92 -2.01
C THR A 86 7.61 -8.91 -1.28
N LEU A 87 7.61 -8.98 0.06
CA LEU A 87 8.85 -9.06 0.84
C LEU A 87 9.67 -10.31 0.51
N LEU A 88 9.02 -11.47 0.41
CA LEU A 88 9.69 -12.73 0.07
C LEU A 88 10.22 -12.73 -1.37
N ASP A 89 9.51 -12.11 -2.31
CA ASP A 89 9.99 -11.94 -3.68
C ASP A 89 11.25 -11.06 -3.72
N MET A 90 11.30 -9.99 -2.93
CA MET A 90 12.50 -9.16 -2.79
C MET A 90 13.68 -9.96 -2.21
N VAL A 91 13.44 -10.84 -1.24
CA VAL A 91 14.47 -11.75 -0.69
C VAL A 91 15.00 -12.68 -1.77
N GLN A 92 14.12 -13.34 -2.53
CA GLN A 92 14.54 -14.26 -3.58
C GLN A 92 15.33 -13.54 -4.68
N GLU A 93 14.91 -12.34 -5.06
CA GLU A 93 15.62 -11.53 -6.05
C GLU A 93 17.02 -11.11 -5.54
N LEU A 94 17.13 -10.73 -4.27
CA LEU A 94 18.42 -10.38 -3.66
C LEU A 94 19.38 -11.58 -3.62
N LYS A 95 18.88 -12.76 -3.23
CA LYS A 95 19.65 -14.02 -3.26
C LYS A 95 20.07 -14.38 -4.67
N ARG A 96 19.16 -14.30 -5.64
CA ARG A 96 19.42 -14.61 -7.06
C ARG A 96 20.54 -13.74 -7.64
N ARG A 97 20.61 -12.48 -7.24
CA ARG A 97 21.64 -11.53 -7.69
C ARG A 97 22.96 -11.62 -6.91
N GLY A 98 23.02 -12.41 -5.85
CA GLY A 98 24.19 -12.46 -4.97
C GLY A 98 24.46 -11.13 -4.25
N GLY A 99 23.42 -10.34 -4.01
CA GLY A 99 23.55 -8.95 -3.55
C GLY A 99 23.70 -8.76 -2.03
N ALA A 100 23.58 -9.83 -1.24
CA ALA A 100 23.77 -9.83 0.23
C ALA A 100 24.06 -11.25 0.74
N MET A 101 24.76 -11.37 1.87
CA MET A 101 24.83 -12.63 2.61
C MET A 101 23.48 -12.93 3.27
N ASP A 102 23.15 -14.21 3.50
CA ASP A 102 21.84 -14.62 4.04
C ASP A 102 21.53 -13.92 5.38
N GLU A 103 22.56 -13.65 6.19
CA GLU A 103 22.45 -12.96 7.48
C GLU A 103 22.15 -11.46 7.35
N GLU A 104 22.52 -10.83 6.22
CA GLU A 104 22.35 -9.40 5.96
C GLU A 104 20.99 -9.09 5.29
N ILE A 105 20.35 -10.09 4.70
CA ILE A 105 19.09 -9.95 3.97
C ILE A 105 18.00 -9.23 4.78
N PRO A 106 17.72 -9.56 6.06
CA PRO A 106 16.70 -8.86 6.82
C PRO A 106 16.97 -7.35 6.94
N GLU A 107 18.23 -6.97 7.15
CA GLU A 107 18.63 -5.56 7.24
C GLU A 107 18.47 -4.84 5.91
N VAL A 108 18.94 -5.44 4.82
CA VAL A 108 18.79 -4.91 3.46
C VAL A 108 17.31 -4.69 3.12
N ILE A 109 16.47 -5.69 3.35
CA ILE A 109 15.04 -5.60 3.03
C ILE A 109 14.36 -4.57 3.93
N ALA A 110 14.66 -4.55 5.23
CA ALA A 110 14.09 -3.58 6.15
C ALA A 110 14.43 -2.14 5.74
N LEU A 111 15.69 -1.85 5.46
CA LEU A 111 16.13 -0.51 5.04
C LEU A 111 15.52 -0.08 3.69
N LYS A 112 15.34 -1.02 2.74
CA LYS A 112 14.64 -0.72 1.48
C LYS A 112 13.17 -0.35 1.67
N THR A 113 12.55 -0.87 2.73
CA THR A 113 11.09 -0.86 2.87
C THR A 113 10.58 0.06 3.98
N VAL A 114 11.46 0.55 4.87
CA VAL A 114 11.09 1.43 5.98
C VAL A 114 10.40 2.72 5.53
N SER A 115 10.75 3.23 4.35
CA SER A 115 10.11 4.42 3.80
C SER A 115 8.63 4.19 3.46
N PHE A 116 8.24 2.98 3.06
CA PHE A 116 6.83 2.60 2.87
C PHE A 116 6.11 2.48 4.22
N ILE A 117 6.76 1.99 5.27
CA ILE A 117 6.16 1.99 6.61
C ILE A 117 5.93 3.43 7.10
N GLY A 118 6.89 4.32 6.86
CA GLY A 118 6.73 5.74 7.16
C GLY A 118 5.59 6.40 6.36
N HIS A 119 5.43 6.05 5.09
CA HIS A 119 4.30 6.47 4.26
C HIS A 119 2.95 6.09 4.91
N GLU A 120 2.77 4.83 5.26
CA GLU A 120 1.53 4.36 5.89
C GLU A 120 1.29 4.99 7.28
N LEU A 121 2.34 5.28 8.04
CA LEU A 121 2.21 5.98 9.32
C LEU A 121 1.72 7.43 9.13
N VAL A 122 2.07 8.10 8.03
CA VAL A 122 1.55 9.44 7.72
C VAL A 122 0.05 9.42 7.49
N HIS A 123 -0.47 8.40 6.78
CA HIS A 123 -1.92 8.20 6.63
C HIS A 123 -2.59 8.09 7.99
N GLY A 124 -2.03 7.31 8.91
CA GLY A 124 -2.52 7.21 10.29
C GLY A 124 -2.48 8.52 11.08
N ILE A 125 -1.40 9.30 10.95
CA ILE A 125 -1.27 10.62 11.60
C ILE A 125 -2.32 11.59 11.06
N ASN A 126 -2.52 11.60 9.74
CA ASN A 126 -3.51 12.46 9.10
C ASN A 126 -4.93 12.05 9.52
N SER A 127 -5.21 10.74 9.58
CA SER A 127 -6.47 10.20 10.11
C SER A 127 -6.74 10.68 11.53
N GLU A 128 -5.78 10.51 12.45
CA GLU A 128 -5.91 10.93 13.85
C GLU A 128 -6.19 12.43 13.98
N LYS A 129 -5.47 13.27 13.23
CA LYS A 129 -5.64 14.73 13.29
C LYS A 129 -7.00 15.18 12.75
N LEU A 130 -7.47 14.56 11.66
CA LEU A 130 -8.77 14.86 11.09
C LEU A 130 -9.91 14.39 12.01
N GLU A 131 -9.78 13.20 12.61
CA GLU A 131 -10.75 12.66 13.56
C GLU A 131 -10.89 13.57 14.80
N GLN A 132 -9.76 14.06 15.32
CA GLN A 132 -9.75 15.04 16.42
C GLN A 132 -10.46 16.35 16.06
N ALA A 133 -10.46 16.71 14.78
CA ALA A 133 -11.19 17.86 14.25
C ALA A 133 -12.66 17.56 13.89
N GLY A 134 -13.15 16.35 14.18
CA GLY A 134 -14.53 15.92 13.90
C GLY A 134 -14.77 15.52 12.44
N VAL A 135 -13.71 15.26 11.68
CA VAL A 135 -13.75 14.84 10.28
C VAL A 135 -13.25 13.40 10.17
N PHE A 136 -14.08 12.51 9.61
CA PHE A 136 -13.63 11.15 9.32
C PHE A 136 -12.70 11.16 8.11
N TYR A 137 -11.58 10.43 8.21
CA TYR A 137 -10.63 10.23 7.12
C TYR A 137 -11.15 9.17 6.14
N PRO A 138 -11.43 9.53 4.88
CA PRO A 138 -12.14 8.62 4.00
C PRO A 138 -11.23 7.73 3.14
N GLY A 139 -9.90 7.78 3.34
CA GLY A 139 -8.91 7.03 2.56
C GLY A 139 -8.80 7.47 1.10
N GLY A 140 -7.61 7.31 0.51
CA GLY A 140 -7.40 7.54 -0.93
C GLY A 140 -7.59 8.98 -1.41
N LEU A 141 -7.40 9.95 -0.50
CA LEU A 141 -7.35 11.37 -0.84
C LEU A 141 -6.03 11.69 -1.51
N GLN A 142 -6.07 12.49 -2.57
CA GLN A 142 -4.90 12.80 -3.37
C GLN A 142 -3.82 13.56 -2.59
N GLU A 143 -4.24 14.57 -1.82
CA GLU A 143 -3.36 15.42 -1.03
C GLU A 143 -2.68 14.63 0.09
N ASP A 144 -3.38 13.61 0.60
CA ASP A 144 -2.88 12.72 1.63
C ASP A 144 -1.71 11.87 1.11
N GLU A 145 -1.88 11.27 -0.06
CA GLU A 145 -0.84 10.55 -0.78
C GLU A 145 0.36 11.44 -1.08
N VAL A 146 0.14 12.70 -1.50
CA VAL A 146 1.23 13.66 -1.73
C VAL A 146 2.04 13.90 -0.45
N VAL A 147 1.34 14.13 0.67
CA VAL A 147 1.98 14.35 1.98
C VAL A 147 2.75 13.10 2.42
N ALA A 148 2.19 11.91 2.23
CA ALA A 148 2.81 10.63 2.57
C ALA A 148 4.02 10.30 1.68
N TYR A 149 3.94 10.54 0.37
CA TYR A 149 5.07 10.36 -0.55
C TYR A 149 6.21 11.30 -0.23
N GLN A 150 5.94 12.57 0.09
CA GLN A 150 7.00 13.49 0.50
C GLN A 150 7.76 12.96 1.73
N LYS A 151 7.05 12.43 2.73
CA LYS A 151 7.67 11.76 3.88
C LYS A 151 8.48 10.53 3.45
N GLN A 152 7.93 9.68 2.60
CA GLN A 152 8.64 8.52 2.06
C GLN A 152 9.99 8.93 1.43
N LEU A 153 10.04 10.06 0.72
CA LEU A 153 11.28 10.56 0.11
C LEU A 153 12.29 11.09 1.13
N GLU A 154 11.83 11.76 2.18
CA GLU A 154 12.68 12.22 3.28
C GLU A 154 13.38 11.03 3.95
N ILE A 155 12.60 10.00 4.30
CA ILE A 155 13.10 8.77 4.90
C ILE A 155 14.08 8.07 3.97
N PHE A 156 13.73 7.96 2.68
CA PHE A 156 14.57 7.31 1.69
C PHE A 156 15.94 7.98 1.56
N LYS A 157 15.99 9.32 1.53
CA LYS A 157 17.26 10.07 1.48
C LYS A 157 18.11 9.88 2.74
N GLU A 158 17.46 9.82 3.90
CA GLU A 158 18.16 9.60 5.17
C GLU A 158 18.72 8.17 5.27
N VAL A 159 17.97 7.16 4.80
CA VAL A 159 18.48 5.78 4.64
C VAL A 159 19.69 5.74 3.72
N GLU A 160 19.63 6.39 2.55
CA GLU A 160 20.74 6.47 1.61
C GLU A 160 21.97 7.15 2.24
N TYR A 161 21.77 8.22 3.01
CA TYR A 161 22.82 8.94 3.70
C TYR A 161 23.56 8.08 4.73
N TYR A 162 22.83 7.42 5.63
CA TYR A 162 23.43 6.62 6.71
C TYR A 162 23.94 5.24 6.27
N ASN A 163 23.37 4.66 5.21
CA ASN A 163 23.69 3.29 4.78
C ASN A 163 24.30 3.24 3.37
N SER A 164 24.93 4.33 2.92
CA SER A 164 25.44 4.50 1.55
C SER A 164 26.24 3.30 0.99
N LEU A 165 27.02 2.59 1.81
CA LEU A 165 27.77 1.40 1.37
C LEU A 165 26.88 0.16 1.19
N LEU A 166 25.96 -0.09 2.13
CA LEU A 166 24.94 -1.12 1.99
C LEU A 166 24.11 -0.79 0.73
N TYR A 167 23.69 0.46 0.58
CA TYR A 167 22.94 0.97 -0.55
C TYR A 167 23.66 0.78 -1.90
N LEU A 168 24.98 1.02 -1.99
CA LEU A 168 25.78 0.75 -3.19
C LEU A 168 26.02 -0.76 -3.43
N GLY A 169 26.02 -1.62 -2.42
CA GLY A 169 26.04 -3.08 -2.63
C GLY A 169 24.68 -3.64 -3.10
N ILE A 170 23.61 -3.05 -2.56
CA ILE A 170 22.21 -3.44 -2.75
C ILE A 170 21.60 -2.88 -4.05
N PHE A 171 22.05 -1.72 -4.50
CA PHE A 171 21.59 -1.04 -5.73
C PHE A 171 22.73 -0.73 -6.72
N GLY A 172 23.99 -0.76 -6.30
CA GLY A 172 25.15 -0.48 -7.16
C GLY A 172 25.71 -1.69 -7.90
N LEU A 173 25.27 -2.93 -7.61
CA LEU A 173 25.36 -4.03 -8.59
C LEU A 173 24.47 -3.78 -9.82
N GLU A 174 23.60 -2.77 -9.79
CA GLU A 174 22.96 -2.27 -10.99
C GLU A 174 23.89 -1.37 -11.81
N LEU A 175 25.04 -0.85 -11.33
CA LEU A 175 25.83 0.16 -12.08
C LEU A 175 26.51 -0.32 -13.37
N GLU A 176 26.62 -1.64 -13.63
CA GLU A 176 26.99 -2.15 -14.96
C GLU A 176 25.79 -2.30 -15.92
N PHE A 177 24.56 -2.18 -15.42
CA PHE A 177 23.31 -2.28 -16.20
C PHE A 177 22.27 -1.22 -15.81
N ALA A 178 22.70 -0.10 -15.20
CA ALA A 178 21.89 0.94 -14.55
C ALA A 178 21.25 1.88 -15.56
N ASP A 179 20.71 1.30 -16.62
CA ASP A 179 20.02 2.06 -17.64
C ASP A 179 18.51 1.85 -17.59
N ASP A 180 17.98 0.75 -17.06
CA ASP A 180 16.52 0.55 -17.00
C ASP A 180 15.96 0.50 -15.56
N THR A 181 16.54 -0.19 -14.59
CA THR A 181 15.98 -0.23 -13.21
C THR A 181 16.29 1.00 -12.38
N TYR A 182 17.52 1.54 -12.45
CA TYR A 182 17.85 2.85 -11.87
C TYR A 182 17.12 3.96 -12.62
N ARG A 183 16.86 3.79 -13.92
CA ARG A 183 15.97 4.67 -14.69
C ARG A 183 14.51 4.45 -14.28
N ASP A 184 14.07 3.29 -13.84
CA ASP A 184 12.69 3.03 -13.41
C ASP A 184 12.46 3.40 -11.95
N LEU A 185 13.44 3.35 -11.06
CA LEU A 185 13.36 3.91 -9.70
C LEU A 185 13.56 5.41 -9.74
N LYS A 186 14.51 5.92 -10.52
CA LYS A 186 14.68 7.36 -10.74
C LYS A 186 13.62 7.94 -11.66
N SER A 187 12.94 7.15 -12.50
CA SER A 187 11.76 7.57 -13.29
C SER A 187 10.47 7.28 -12.56
N SER A 188 10.31 6.29 -11.69
CA SER A 188 9.15 6.27 -10.78
C SER A 188 9.31 7.31 -9.67
N HIS A 189 10.54 7.73 -9.36
CA HIS A 189 10.83 8.88 -8.50
C HIS A 189 10.79 10.21 -9.26
N ARG A 190 11.23 10.32 -10.52
CA ARG A 190 11.09 11.55 -11.35
C ARG A 190 9.74 11.65 -12.02
N GLN A 191 9.06 10.59 -12.39
CA GLN A 191 7.64 10.56 -12.80
C GLN A 191 6.75 10.52 -11.56
N GLY A 192 7.23 10.06 -10.40
CA GLY A 192 6.61 10.32 -9.11
C GLY A 192 6.69 11.79 -8.75
N LEU A 193 7.87 12.42 -8.82
CA LEU A 193 8.07 13.85 -8.54
C LEU A 193 7.61 14.80 -9.65
N SER A 194 7.77 14.45 -10.93
CA SER A 194 7.23 15.23 -12.07
C SER A 194 5.79 14.88 -12.37
N GLY A 195 5.33 13.67 -12.04
CA GLY A 195 3.92 13.36 -11.86
C GLY A 195 3.37 14.23 -10.75
N MET A 196 3.90 14.17 -9.52
CA MET A 196 3.54 15.00 -8.36
C MET A 196 3.59 16.51 -8.66
N GLN A 197 4.63 17.02 -9.32
CA GLN A 197 4.69 18.44 -9.72
C GLN A 197 3.66 18.76 -10.82
N ASN A 198 3.47 17.91 -11.82
CA ASN A 198 2.39 18.12 -12.80
C ASN A 198 0.99 17.86 -12.20
N PHE A 199 0.88 17.09 -11.12
CA PHE A 199 -0.34 16.61 -10.45
C PHE A 199 -0.86 17.61 -9.43
N VAL A 200 0.04 18.23 -8.65
CA VAL A 200 -0.25 19.43 -7.84
C VAL A 200 -0.55 20.64 -8.74
N ILE A 201 0.00 20.68 -9.97
CA ILE A 201 -0.28 21.73 -10.98
C ILE A 201 -1.44 21.31 -11.95
N GLY A 202 -2.26 20.32 -11.58
CA GLY A 202 -3.53 20.04 -12.27
C GLY A 202 -3.45 19.27 -13.60
N ARG A 203 -2.43 18.43 -13.81
CA ARG A 203 -2.26 17.56 -15.00
C ARG A 203 -1.70 16.17 -14.66
N GLY A 204 -2.53 15.28 -14.09
CA GLY A 204 -2.41 13.85 -14.44
C GLY A 204 -2.71 12.79 -13.37
N TYR A 205 -3.80 12.05 -13.61
CA TYR A 205 -4.14 10.67 -13.20
C TYR A 205 -4.64 10.39 -11.76
N GLY A 206 -5.96 10.19 -11.62
CA GLY A 206 -6.51 9.09 -10.79
C GLY A 206 -7.63 9.42 -9.81
N SER A 207 -7.51 10.49 -9.04
CA SER A 207 -8.50 11.00 -8.08
C SER A 207 -8.54 12.52 -8.25
N GLY A 208 -9.68 13.16 -7.99
CA GLY A 208 -9.72 14.64 -8.01
C GLY A 208 -9.09 15.19 -6.74
N SER A 209 -8.60 16.42 -6.82
CA SER A 209 -8.00 17.15 -5.70
C SER A 209 -9.08 17.69 -4.78
N ILE A 210 -8.95 17.53 -3.46
CA ILE A 210 -9.88 18.16 -2.51
C ILE A 210 -9.74 19.68 -2.46
N LEU A 211 -8.65 20.22 -3.01
CA LEU A 211 -8.49 21.66 -3.16
C LEU A 211 -9.46 22.22 -4.21
N ASP A 212 -9.85 21.43 -5.21
CA ASP A 212 -10.92 21.72 -6.17
C ASP A 212 -12.16 20.83 -5.92
N LEU A 213 -12.96 21.21 -4.92
CA LEU A 213 -14.12 20.42 -4.50
C LEU A 213 -15.17 20.21 -5.60
N ASP A 214 -15.32 21.15 -6.52
CA ASP A 214 -16.35 21.07 -7.56
C ASP A 214 -15.95 19.98 -8.58
N GLU A 215 -14.69 19.97 -9.03
CA GLU A 215 -14.17 18.92 -9.90
C GLU A 215 -14.15 17.55 -9.19
N PHE A 216 -13.74 17.52 -7.91
CA PHE A 216 -13.72 16.29 -7.14
C PHE A 216 -15.12 15.71 -6.92
N GLU A 217 -16.12 16.54 -6.61
CA GLU A 217 -17.51 16.11 -6.51
C GLU A 217 -18.04 15.57 -7.85
N GLU A 218 -17.84 16.29 -8.96
CA GLU A 218 -18.28 15.84 -10.28
C GLU A 218 -17.69 14.45 -10.61
N ARG A 219 -16.39 14.26 -10.35
CA ARG A 219 -15.71 13.00 -10.63
C ARG A 219 -16.17 11.86 -9.73
N LEU A 220 -16.41 12.12 -8.44
CA LEU A 220 -16.96 11.12 -7.53
C LEU A 220 -18.35 10.69 -7.95
N ASN A 221 -19.22 11.63 -8.34
CA ASN A 221 -20.54 11.32 -8.87
C ASN A 221 -20.43 10.46 -10.14
N TYR A 222 -19.54 10.80 -11.07
CA TYR A 222 -19.28 10.00 -12.28
C TYR A 222 -18.80 8.57 -11.94
N ASN A 223 -17.83 8.45 -11.04
CA ASN A 223 -17.29 7.14 -10.63
C ASN A 223 -18.36 6.27 -9.95
N ILE A 224 -19.18 6.86 -9.09
CA ILE A 224 -20.33 6.19 -8.44
C ILE A 224 -21.31 5.68 -9.50
N GLU A 225 -21.63 6.51 -10.50
CA GLU A 225 -22.52 6.12 -11.59
C GLU A 225 -21.97 4.94 -12.41
N VAL A 226 -20.69 5.02 -12.80
CA VAL A 226 -20.00 3.97 -13.57
C VAL A 226 -19.93 2.65 -12.81
N ILE A 227 -19.60 2.69 -11.52
CA ILE A 227 -19.54 1.49 -10.68
C ILE A 227 -20.94 0.90 -10.48
N THR A 228 -21.95 1.73 -10.21
CA THR A 228 -23.34 1.28 -10.06
C THR A 228 -23.84 0.57 -11.33
N LYS A 229 -23.53 1.13 -12.51
CA LYS A 229 -23.82 0.50 -13.81
C LYS A 229 -23.05 -0.82 -13.98
N SER A 230 -21.80 -0.88 -13.55
CA SER A 230 -20.95 -2.08 -13.63
C SER A 230 -21.46 -3.20 -12.72
N ILE A 231 -21.85 -2.89 -11.49
CA ILE A 231 -22.50 -3.82 -10.56
C ILE A 231 -23.76 -4.40 -11.22
N SER A 232 -24.62 -3.56 -11.79
CA SER A 232 -25.86 -4.00 -12.44
C SER A 232 -25.57 -4.94 -13.63
N LYS A 233 -24.54 -4.65 -14.43
CA LYS A 233 -24.11 -5.53 -15.53
C LYS A 233 -23.64 -6.89 -15.03
N VAL A 234 -22.79 -6.92 -14.00
CA VAL A 234 -22.28 -8.17 -13.41
C VAL A 234 -23.42 -8.97 -12.77
N GLN A 235 -24.34 -8.32 -12.06
CA GLN A 235 -25.54 -8.96 -11.51
C GLN A 235 -26.40 -9.62 -12.60
N ASN A 236 -26.60 -8.97 -13.73
CA ASN A 236 -27.34 -9.54 -14.86
C ASN A 236 -26.61 -10.74 -15.49
N LEU A 237 -25.27 -10.75 -15.51
CA LEU A 237 -24.49 -11.89 -15.99
C LEU A 237 -24.58 -13.09 -15.04
N ILE A 238 -24.49 -12.84 -13.74
CA ILE A 238 -24.69 -13.86 -12.70
C ILE A 238 -26.07 -14.51 -12.87
N ALA A 239 -27.14 -13.70 -12.93
CA ALA A 239 -28.51 -14.19 -13.07
C ALA A 239 -28.71 -15.04 -14.35
N LYS A 240 -28.07 -14.66 -15.47
CA LYS A 240 -28.12 -15.43 -16.73
C LYS A 240 -27.42 -16.78 -16.62
N LEU A 241 -26.29 -16.84 -15.92
CA LEU A 241 -25.54 -18.08 -15.72
C LEU A 241 -26.24 -19.00 -14.72
N GLU A 242 -26.79 -18.44 -13.64
CA GLU A 242 -27.59 -19.17 -12.64
C GLU A 242 -28.85 -19.79 -13.25
N ALA A 243 -29.49 -19.09 -14.19
CA ALA A 243 -30.68 -19.57 -14.89
C ALA A 243 -30.37 -20.54 -16.05
N SER A 244 -29.09 -20.84 -16.32
CA SER A 244 -28.70 -21.72 -17.42
C SER A 244 -28.76 -23.20 -17.01
N ASP A 245 -29.14 -24.07 -17.95
CA ASP A 245 -29.17 -25.53 -17.73
C ASP A 245 -27.79 -26.12 -17.35
N ASN A 246 -26.72 -25.38 -17.64
CA ASN A 246 -25.33 -25.78 -17.37
C ASN A 246 -24.78 -25.22 -16.05
N VAL A 247 -25.61 -24.62 -15.19
CA VAL A 247 -25.16 -24.00 -13.93
C VAL A 247 -24.33 -24.94 -13.07
N THR A 248 -24.62 -26.24 -13.07
CA THR A 248 -23.90 -27.25 -12.26
C THR A 248 -22.57 -27.70 -12.85
N THR A 249 -22.20 -27.22 -14.05
CA THR A 249 -20.92 -27.59 -14.67
C THR A 249 -19.76 -26.88 -13.97
N PRO A 250 -18.59 -27.53 -13.80
CA PRO A 250 -17.43 -26.91 -13.16
C PRO A 250 -17.01 -25.57 -13.80
N GLU A 251 -17.01 -25.49 -15.13
CA GLU A 251 -16.68 -24.26 -15.88
C GLU A 251 -17.65 -23.11 -15.56
N THR A 252 -18.95 -23.40 -15.44
CA THR A 252 -19.95 -22.39 -15.13
C THR A 252 -19.85 -21.94 -13.66
N GLN A 253 -19.55 -22.86 -12.74
CA GLN A 253 -19.31 -22.55 -11.33
C GLN A 253 -18.08 -21.66 -11.13
N GLU A 254 -16.97 -21.94 -11.83
CA GLU A 254 -15.77 -21.10 -11.80
C GLU A 254 -16.05 -19.67 -12.32
N ARG A 255 -16.79 -19.55 -13.44
CA ARG A 255 -17.22 -18.25 -13.95
C ARG A 255 -18.12 -17.49 -12.99
N LEU A 256 -19.06 -18.18 -12.34
CA LEU A 256 -19.94 -17.58 -11.34
C LEU A 256 -19.13 -17.04 -10.16
N GLN A 257 -18.17 -17.82 -9.65
CA GLN A 257 -17.29 -17.39 -8.57
C GLN A 257 -16.53 -16.11 -8.94
N LEU A 258 -15.90 -16.06 -10.12
CA LEU A 258 -15.19 -14.87 -10.59
C LEU A 258 -16.10 -13.63 -10.68
N LEU A 259 -17.35 -13.82 -11.14
CA LEU A 259 -18.32 -12.73 -11.23
C LEU A 259 -18.78 -12.25 -9.85
N TYR A 260 -18.96 -13.14 -8.87
CA TYR A 260 -19.27 -12.75 -7.50
C TYR A 260 -18.11 -11.98 -6.87
N GLU A 261 -16.88 -12.44 -7.04
CA GLU A 261 -15.68 -11.73 -6.57
C GLU A 261 -15.57 -10.35 -7.21
N THR A 262 -15.79 -10.26 -8.52
CA THR A 262 -15.80 -8.99 -9.27
C THR A 262 -16.89 -8.05 -8.75
N LYS A 263 -18.10 -8.56 -8.52
CA LYS A 263 -19.21 -7.77 -7.93
C LYS A 263 -18.83 -7.26 -6.55
N SER A 264 -18.27 -8.11 -5.69
CA SER A 264 -17.85 -7.74 -4.34
C SER A 264 -16.78 -6.63 -4.37
N ARG A 265 -15.82 -6.69 -5.30
CA ARG A 265 -14.83 -5.61 -5.48
C ARG A 265 -15.49 -4.29 -5.89
N PHE A 266 -16.45 -4.31 -6.80
CA PHE A 266 -17.18 -3.09 -7.16
C PHE A 266 -18.02 -2.53 -6.02
N VAL A 267 -18.67 -3.39 -5.22
CA VAL A 267 -19.43 -2.97 -4.03
C VAL A 267 -18.49 -2.33 -3.01
N ALA A 268 -17.36 -2.98 -2.70
CA ALA A 268 -16.36 -2.42 -1.79
C ALA A 268 -15.89 -1.03 -2.25
N LYS A 269 -15.57 -0.89 -3.53
CA LYS A 269 -15.17 0.40 -4.11
C LYS A 269 -16.27 1.46 -4.03
N LEU A 270 -17.53 1.07 -4.19
CA LEU A 270 -18.67 1.98 -4.03
C LEU A 270 -18.83 2.45 -2.58
N GLU A 271 -18.65 1.56 -1.61
CA GLU A 271 -18.72 1.90 -0.19
C GLU A 271 -17.58 2.84 0.23
N LEU A 272 -16.43 2.84 -0.45
CA LEU A 272 -15.36 3.84 -0.23
C LEU A 272 -15.75 5.25 -0.70
N PHE A 273 -16.53 5.37 -1.79
CA PHE A 273 -16.87 6.68 -2.36
C PHE A 273 -18.02 7.40 -1.64
N LYS A 274 -18.93 6.68 -0.99
CA LYS A 274 -20.08 7.31 -0.31
C LYS A 274 -19.66 8.21 0.87
N PRO A 275 -18.74 7.81 1.77
CA PRO A 275 -18.22 8.68 2.82
C PRO A 275 -17.52 9.92 2.25
N GLN A 276 -16.72 9.76 1.19
CA GLN A 276 -16.05 10.89 0.51
C GLN A 276 -17.06 11.91 -0.01
N LEU A 277 -18.11 11.44 -0.70
CA LEU A 277 -19.16 12.31 -1.24
C LEU A 277 -19.96 13.01 -0.12
N THR A 278 -20.22 12.31 0.99
CA THR A 278 -20.90 12.89 2.15
C THR A 278 -20.04 13.97 2.80
N LEU A 279 -18.73 13.73 2.89
CA LEU A 279 -17.76 14.61 3.51
C LEU A 279 -17.60 15.92 2.75
N ILE A 280 -17.49 15.87 1.42
CA ILE A 280 -17.31 17.07 0.60
C ILE A 280 -18.56 17.94 0.50
N ARG A 281 -19.75 17.32 0.58
CA ARG A 281 -21.03 18.03 0.60
C ARG A 281 -21.34 18.70 1.93
N ASP A 282 -20.67 18.30 3.02
CA ASP A 282 -20.76 18.98 4.31
C ASP A 282 -19.85 20.23 4.29
N PRO A 283 -20.39 21.45 4.32
CA PRO A 283 -19.60 22.66 4.15
C PRO A 283 -18.62 22.91 5.30
N ILE A 284 -18.90 22.39 6.51
CA ILE A 284 -18.03 22.55 7.66
C ILE A 284 -16.89 21.55 7.56
N LYS A 285 -17.21 20.28 7.33
CA LYS A 285 -16.19 19.23 7.29
C LYS A 285 -15.28 19.36 6.06
N SER A 286 -15.83 19.73 4.91
CA SER A 286 -15.04 19.98 3.70
C SER A 286 -14.12 21.20 3.83
N LYS A 287 -14.51 22.20 4.64
CA LYS A 287 -13.63 23.32 4.99
C LYS A 287 -12.47 22.87 5.87
N ILE A 288 -12.74 22.15 6.96
CA ILE A 288 -11.71 21.64 7.87
C ILE A 288 -10.69 20.78 7.10
N LEU A 289 -11.18 19.89 6.25
CA LEU A 289 -10.34 18.99 5.47
C LEU A 289 -9.43 19.74 4.48
N ARG A 290 -9.95 20.77 3.80
CA ARG A 290 -9.15 21.64 2.94
C ARG A 290 -8.11 22.43 3.71
N GLU A 291 -8.52 23.10 4.78
CA GLU A 291 -7.60 23.89 5.61
C GLU A 291 -6.47 23.02 6.16
N TYR A 292 -6.77 21.78 6.54
CA TYR A 292 -5.78 20.79 6.95
C TYR A 292 -4.74 20.52 5.84
N TYR A 293 -5.19 20.08 4.65
CA TYR A 293 -4.24 19.71 3.59
C TYR A 293 -3.52 20.91 2.98
N VAL A 294 -4.16 22.08 2.89
CA VAL A 294 -3.48 23.34 2.52
C VAL A 294 -2.33 23.62 3.49
N ALA A 295 -2.58 23.56 4.80
CA ALA A 295 -1.53 23.78 5.79
C ALA A 295 -0.38 22.77 5.64
N ARG A 296 -0.70 21.48 5.45
CA ARG A 296 0.31 20.42 5.27
C ARG A 296 1.15 20.61 4.01
N LEU A 297 0.54 21.00 2.89
CA LEU A 297 1.26 21.25 1.64
C LEU A 297 2.12 22.52 1.72
N LEU A 298 1.64 23.58 2.38
CA LEU A 298 2.45 24.78 2.65
C LEU A 298 3.65 24.48 3.55
N GLU A 299 3.48 23.66 4.59
CA GLU A 299 4.57 23.17 5.45
C GLU A 299 5.65 22.43 4.66
N GLN A 300 5.27 21.77 3.56
CA GLN A 300 6.16 21.06 2.65
C GLN A 300 6.74 21.96 1.55
N GLY A 301 6.39 23.25 1.52
CA GLY A 301 6.92 24.23 0.58
C GLY A 301 6.27 24.23 -0.80
N PHE A 302 5.06 23.67 -0.94
CA PHE A 302 4.26 23.82 -2.15
C PHE A 302 3.70 25.24 -2.27
N ASP A 303 3.69 25.78 -3.49
CA ASP A 303 3.01 27.03 -3.84
C ASP A 303 1.61 26.66 -4.36
N LEU A 304 0.55 27.12 -3.68
CA LEU A 304 -0.85 26.70 -3.88
C LEU A 304 -1.70 27.80 -4.49
#